data_AF-A0A1B6I4T7-F1
#
_entry.id   AF-A0A1B6I4T7-F1
#
_cell.length_a   1.000
_cell.length_b   1.000
_cell.length_c   1.000
_cell.angle_alpha   90.00
_cell.angle_beta   90.00
_cell.angle_gamma   90.00
#
_symmetry.space_group_name_H-M   'P 1'
#
loop_
_entity.id
_entity.type
_entity.pdbx_description
1 polymer ?
#
loop_
_entity_poly.entity_id
_entity_poly.type
_entity_poly.pdbx_seq_one_letter_code
_entity_poly.pdbx_strand_id
1 'polypeptide(L)'
;VFIKSNCPTLCCTILDAISSVYHSDNANYFILESQHTLPQFAEKIHLKTLEIQEKFFQLLEFIVFQLNFVPCKELISLSILLKSQHSVSCSIICMQTLLNIVKHNSIFKDVYREVGILEVFVTCLQRYANILKLKEQAAENGNEYIIRSDDEQLATLVMNCLLVLLGGNTN
;
A
#
# COMPACT_ATOMS: atom_id res chain seq x y z
N VAL A 1 -19.18 -7.55 -7.51
CA VAL A 1 -19.93 -6.26 -7.54
C VAL A 1 -19.00 -5.07 -7.32
N PHE A 2 -18.22 -5.05 -6.24
CA PHE A 2 -17.25 -3.98 -5.92
C PHE A 2 -16.34 -3.58 -7.09
N ILE A 3 -15.67 -4.54 -7.75
CA ILE A 3 -14.74 -4.26 -8.85
C ILE A 3 -15.44 -3.59 -10.05
N LYS A 4 -16.70 -3.96 -10.34
CA LYS A 4 -17.45 -3.48 -11.51
C LYS A 4 -18.22 -2.17 -11.26
N SER A 5 -18.50 -1.83 -10.01
CA SER A 5 -19.33 -0.67 -9.66
C SER A 5 -18.47 0.56 -9.31
N ASN A 6 -18.76 1.72 -9.89
CA ASN A 6 -18.14 2.98 -9.48
C ASN A 6 -19.01 3.79 -8.50
N CYS A 7 -20.11 3.22 -8.02
CA CYS A 7 -20.97 3.84 -7.04
C CYS A 7 -20.29 3.86 -5.66
N PRO A 8 -19.94 5.05 -5.10
CA PRO A 8 -19.18 5.12 -3.86
C PRO A 8 -19.93 4.54 -2.66
N THR A 9 -21.21 4.86 -2.54
CA THR A 9 -22.07 4.34 -1.46
C THR A 9 -22.09 2.82 -1.45
N LEU A 10 -22.28 2.18 -2.61
CA LEU A 10 -22.26 0.72 -2.71
C LEU A 10 -20.90 0.12 -2.34
N CYS A 11 -19.80 0.75 -2.78
CA CYS A 11 -18.45 0.27 -2.45
C CYS A 11 -18.17 0.40 -0.94
N CYS A 12 -18.54 1.52 -0.34
CA CYS A 12 -18.44 1.73 1.11
C CYS A 12 -19.29 0.72 1.88
N THR A 13 -20.56 0.52 1.51
CA THR A 13 -21.43 -0.50 2.14
C THR A 13 -20.84 -1.90 2.07
N ILE A 14 -20.21 -2.27 0.95
CA ILE A 14 -19.55 -3.58 0.82
C ILE A 14 -18.36 -3.71 1.78
N LEU A 15 -17.49 -2.70 1.85
CA LEU A 15 -16.35 -2.70 2.77
C LEU A 15 -16.81 -2.72 4.24
N ASP A 16 -17.85 -1.95 4.57
CA ASP A 16 -18.41 -1.90 5.91
C ASP A 16 -19.06 -3.23 6.30
N ALA A 17 -19.73 -3.92 5.37
CA ALA A 17 -20.27 -5.24 5.59
C ALA A 17 -19.17 -6.28 5.84
N ILE A 18 -18.09 -6.26 5.05
CA ILE A 18 -16.93 -7.14 5.26
C ILE A 18 -16.29 -6.86 6.62
N SER A 19 -16.08 -5.59 6.95
CA SER A 19 -15.55 -5.15 8.24
C SER A 19 -16.42 -5.67 9.40
N SER A 20 -17.74 -5.49 9.33
CA SER A 20 -18.70 -5.97 10.33
C SER A 20 -18.65 -7.49 10.54
N VAL A 21 -18.49 -8.25 9.44
CA VAL A 21 -18.31 -9.71 9.51
C VAL A 21 -17.01 -10.07 10.24
N TYR A 22 -15.90 -9.38 9.97
CA TYR A 22 -14.64 -9.60 10.68
C TYR A 22 -14.71 -9.21 12.17
N HIS A 23 -15.48 -8.17 12.52
CA HIS A 23 -15.71 -7.79 13.92
C HIS A 23 -16.59 -8.80 14.67
N SER A 24 -17.40 -9.57 13.95
CA SER A 24 -18.31 -10.54 14.57
C SER A 24 -17.58 -11.77 15.12
N ASP A 25 -16.56 -12.24 14.40
CA ASP A 25 -15.69 -13.35 14.83
C ASP A 25 -14.36 -13.29 14.06
N ASN A 26 -13.23 -13.40 14.78
CA ASN A 26 -11.89 -13.40 14.19
C ASN A 26 -11.72 -14.54 13.16
N ALA A 27 -12.40 -15.68 13.33
CA ALA A 27 -12.35 -16.81 12.40
C ALA A 27 -12.95 -16.45 11.02
N ASN A 28 -13.83 -15.46 10.95
CA ASN A 28 -14.47 -15.06 9.70
C ASN A 28 -13.46 -14.50 8.69
N TYR A 29 -12.35 -13.94 9.16
CA TYR A 29 -11.24 -13.54 8.29
C TYR A 29 -10.77 -14.73 7.45
N PHE A 30 -10.41 -15.85 8.07
CA PHE A 30 -9.90 -17.03 7.37
C PHE A 30 -10.93 -17.68 6.44
N ILE A 31 -12.21 -17.65 6.81
CA ILE A 31 -13.29 -18.16 5.96
C ILE A 31 -13.35 -17.36 4.65
N LEU A 32 -13.32 -16.02 4.75
CA LEU A 32 -13.39 -15.13 3.58
C LEU A 32 -12.05 -15.04 2.83
N GLU A 33 -10.93 -15.26 3.51
CA GLU A 33 -9.59 -15.25 2.91
C GLU A 33 -9.46 -16.32 1.81
N SER A 34 -10.15 -17.46 1.96
CA SER A 34 -10.22 -18.53 0.94
C SER A 34 -10.78 -18.06 -0.40
N GLN A 35 -11.55 -16.97 -0.40
CA GLN A 35 -12.20 -16.40 -1.59
C GLN A 35 -11.35 -15.34 -2.29
N HIS A 36 -10.17 -15.00 -1.75
CA HIS A 36 -9.25 -14.01 -2.33
C HIS A 36 -9.92 -12.65 -2.65
N THR A 37 -10.92 -12.25 -1.87
CA THR A 37 -11.70 -11.04 -2.15
C THR A 37 -10.89 -9.76 -1.93
N LEU A 38 -10.18 -9.63 -0.80
CA LEU A 38 -9.37 -8.44 -0.50
C LEU A 38 -8.16 -8.28 -1.45
N PRO A 39 -7.41 -9.33 -1.80
CA PRO A 39 -6.36 -9.24 -2.82
C PRO A 39 -6.88 -8.71 -4.17
N GLN A 40 -8.03 -9.19 -4.62
CA GLN A 40 -8.67 -8.69 -5.85
C GLN A 40 -9.12 -7.22 -5.75
N PHE A 41 -9.53 -6.78 -4.56
CA PHE A 41 -9.88 -5.38 -4.33
C PHE A 41 -8.62 -4.50 -4.36
N ALA A 42 -7.53 -4.93 -3.72
CA ALA A 42 -6.24 -4.23 -3.72
C ALA A 42 -5.73 -3.95 -5.14
N GLU A 43 -5.82 -4.91 -6.06
CA GLU A 43 -5.36 -4.74 -7.44
C GLU A 43 -6.12 -3.63 -8.20
N LYS A 44 -7.38 -3.38 -7.87
CA LYS A 44 -8.25 -2.42 -8.56
C LYS A 44 -8.59 -1.20 -7.71
N ILE A 45 -8.02 -1.07 -6.53
CA ILE A 45 -8.35 0.00 -5.57
C ILE A 45 -7.99 1.38 -6.11
N HIS A 46 -6.94 1.48 -6.93
CA HIS A 46 -6.53 2.71 -7.61
C HIS A 46 -7.59 3.29 -8.56
N LEU A 47 -8.58 2.49 -8.99
CA LEU A 47 -9.69 2.95 -9.82
C LEU A 47 -10.87 3.53 -9.00
N LYS A 48 -10.81 3.40 -7.67
CA LYS A 48 -11.87 3.86 -6.76
C LYS A 48 -11.59 5.27 -6.26
N THR A 49 -12.63 5.92 -5.72
CA THR A 49 -12.50 7.24 -5.08
C THR A 49 -11.60 7.16 -3.85
N LEU A 50 -11.02 8.31 -3.45
CA LEU A 50 -10.15 8.41 -2.28
C LEU A 50 -10.79 7.82 -1.02
N GLU A 51 -12.06 8.13 -0.77
CA GLU A 51 -12.83 7.61 0.37
C GLU A 51 -12.84 6.07 0.43
N ILE A 52 -13.00 5.40 -0.72
CA ILE A 52 -13.01 3.93 -0.80
C ILE A 52 -11.60 3.38 -0.61
N GLN A 53 -10.59 4.06 -1.16
CA GLN A 53 -9.19 3.67 -0.98
C GLN A 53 -8.84 3.70 0.51
N GLU A 54 -9.13 4.81 1.21
CA GLU A 54 -8.90 4.96 2.64
C GLU A 54 -9.61 3.87 3.46
N LYS A 55 -10.90 3.62 3.21
CA LYS A 55 -11.64 2.54 3.89
C LYS A 55 -11.02 1.16 3.67
N PHE A 56 -10.55 0.88 2.45
CA PHE A 56 -9.90 -0.40 2.15
C PHE A 56 -8.59 -0.57 2.93
N PHE A 57 -7.76 0.47 2.97
CA PHE A 57 -6.50 0.44 3.71
C PHE A 57 -6.73 0.38 5.23
N GLN A 58 -7.73 1.08 5.76
CA GLN A 58 -8.14 0.97 7.16
C GLN A 58 -8.61 -0.45 7.53
N LEU A 59 -9.31 -1.13 6.62
CA LEU A 59 -9.70 -2.54 6.82
C LEU A 59 -8.46 -3.44 6.90
N LEU A 60 -7.43 -3.18 6.09
CA LEU A 60 -6.17 -3.92 6.16
C LEU A 60 -5.42 -3.65 7.47
N GLU A 61 -5.37 -2.39 7.91
CA GLU A 61 -4.81 -2.03 9.22
C GLU A 61 -5.58 -2.71 10.35
N PHE A 62 -6.90 -2.80 10.28
CA PHE A 62 -7.71 -3.53 11.28
C PHE A 62 -7.33 -5.01 11.36
N ILE A 63 -7.16 -5.69 10.22
CA ILE A 63 -6.73 -7.11 10.19
C ILE A 63 -5.38 -7.28 10.89
N VAL A 64 -4.46 -6.35 10.68
CA VAL A 64 -3.12 -6.42 11.29
C VAL A 64 -3.14 -6.02 12.76
N PHE A 65 -3.73 -4.87 13.11
CA PHE A 65 -3.62 -4.26 14.43
C PHE A 65 -4.60 -4.81 15.46
N GLN A 66 -5.80 -5.20 15.03
CA GLN A 66 -6.84 -5.68 15.94
C GLN A 66 -6.92 -7.21 15.92
N LEU A 67 -6.91 -7.82 14.72
CA LEU A 67 -6.97 -9.28 14.62
C LEU A 67 -5.59 -9.96 14.80
N ASN A 68 -4.48 -9.20 14.71
CA ASN A 68 -3.12 -9.71 14.80
C ASN A 68 -2.80 -10.78 13.74
N PHE A 69 -3.43 -10.68 12.56
CA PHE A 69 -3.20 -11.59 11.44
C PHE A 69 -2.20 -11.00 10.44
N VAL A 70 -1.56 -11.89 9.68
CA VAL A 70 -0.60 -11.54 8.64
C VAL A 70 -1.26 -11.71 7.26
N PRO A 71 -1.74 -10.63 6.62
CA PRO A 71 -2.46 -10.70 5.34
C PRO A 71 -1.48 -10.81 4.15
N CYS A 72 -0.77 -11.93 4.03
CA CYS A 72 0.29 -12.10 3.02
C CYS A 72 -0.23 -11.92 1.58
N LYS A 73 -1.42 -12.42 1.26
CA LYS A 73 -2.00 -12.35 -0.09
C LYS A 73 -2.29 -10.90 -0.49
N GLU A 74 -2.81 -10.12 0.45
CA GLU A 74 -3.10 -8.70 0.29
C GLU A 74 -1.81 -7.90 0.15
N LEU A 75 -0.79 -8.19 0.97
CA LEU A 75 0.53 -7.55 0.88
C LEU A 75 1.19 -7.79 -0.47
N ILE A 76 1.06 -8.99 -1.05
CA ILE A 76 1.51 -9.27 -2.43
C ILE A 76 0.72 -8.42 -3.44
N SER A 77 -0.60 -8.34 -3.32
CA SER A 77 -1.39 -7.48 -4.22
C SER A 77 -1.03 -5.99 -4.09
N LEU A 78 -0.71 -5.52 -2.89
CA LEU A 78 -0.21 -4.15 -2.66
C LEU A 78 1.16 -3.91 -3.29
N SER A 79 2.05 -4.91 -3.27
CA SER A 79 3.35 -4.81 -3.92
C SER A 79 3.20 -4.67 -5.45
N ILE A 80 2.26 -5.42 -6.04
CA ILE A 80 1.90 -5.31 -7.47
C ILE A 80 1.27 -3.95 -7.77
N LEU A 81 0.40 -3.44 -6.90
CA LEU A 81 -0.23 -2.12 -7.04
C LEU A 81 0.82 -1.01 -7.12
N LEU A 82 1.80 -1.02 -6.21
CA LEU A 82 2.90 -0.05 -6.17
C LEU A 82 3.79 -0.15 -7.42
N LYS A 83 4.05 -1.38 -7.89
CA LYS A 83 4.85 -1.64 -9.08
C LYS A 83 4.16 -1.19 -10.37
N SER A 84 2.84 -1.27 -10.44
CA SER A 84 2.03 -0.96 -11.64
C SER A 84 1.86 0.53 -11.91
N GLN A 85 2.12 1.40 -10.92
CA GLN A 85 2.20 2.86 -11.07
C GLN A 85 0.93 3.55 -11.58
N HIS A 86 -0.25 2.97 -11.35
CA HIS A 86 -1.50 3.53 -11.87
C HIS A 86 -1.91 4.87 -11.23
N SER A 87 -1.58 5.08 -9.95
CA SER A 87 -1.93 6.31 -9.22
C SER A 87 -0.92 6.59 -8.11
N VAL A 88 -0.29 7.77 -8.13
CA VAL A 88 0.66 8.21 -7.09
C VAL A 88 -0.06 8.46 -5.77
N SER A 89 -1.22 9.12 -5.80
CA SER A 89 -2.04 9.35 -4.60
C SER A 89 -2.44 8.04 -3.91
N CYS A 90 -2.90 7.03 -4.66
CA CYS A 90 -3.20 5.71 -4.09
C CYS A 90 -1.94 5.01 -3.56
N SER A 91 -0.80 5.19 -4.24
CA SER A 91 0.49 4.63 -3.81
C SER A 91 0.96 5.24 -2.49
N ILE A 92 0.70 6.53 -2.25
CA ILE A 92 1.02 7.20 -1.00
C ILE A 92 0.26 6.57 0.17
N ILE A 93 -1.05 6.35 0.03
CA ILE A 93 -1.88 5.74 1.08
C ILE A 93 -1.44 4.30 1.33
N CYS A 94 -1.17 3.56 0.25
CA CYS A 94 -0.60 2.21 0.33
C CYS A 94 0.72 2.21 1.12
N MET A 95 1.64 3.13 0.79
CA MET A 95 2.93 3.23 1.48
C MET A 95 2.79 3.65 2.94
N GLN A 96 1.86 4.55 3.28
CA GLN A 96 1.56 4.91 4.67
C GLN A 96 1.07 3.69 5.45
N THR A 97 0.15 2.92 4.87
CA THR A 97 -0.38 1.68 5.46
C THR A 97 0.74 0.66 5.69
N LEU A 98 1.57 0.42 4.67
CA LEU A 98 2.70 -0.50 4.77
C LEU A 98 3.71 -0.06 5.84
N LEU A 99 3.96 1.25 5.96
CA LEU A 99 4.84 1.81 6.99
C LEU A 99 4.25 1.63 8.40
N ASN A 100 2.95 1.81 8.57
CA ASN A 100 2.28 1.60 9.85
C ASN A 100 2.33 0.11 10.26
N ILE A 101 2.07 -0.80 9.32
CA ILE A 101 2.13 -2.26 9.53
C ILE A 101 3.53 -2.70 9.99
N VAL A 102 4.60 -2.28 9.31
CA VAL A 102 5.97 -2.69 9.68
C VAL A 102 6.43 -2.09 11.01
N LYS A 103 5.91 -0.91 11.37
CA LYS A 103 6.18 -0.28 12.68
C LYS A 103 5.44 -0.97 13.82
N HIS A 104 4.29 -1.56 13.54
CA HIS A 104 3.45 -2.21 14.55
C HIS A 104 4.10 -3.48 15.10
N ASN A 105 4.62 -4.35 14.24
CA ASN A 105 5.23 -5.61 14.67
C ASN A 105 6.45 -5.97 13.79
N SER A 106 7.55 -6.37 14.43
CA SER A 106 8.79 -6.73 13.74
C SER A 106 8.67 -7.95 12.84
N ILE A 107 7.69 -8.83 13.05
CA ILE A 107 7.44 -9.98 12.15
C ILE A 107 7.21 -9.53 10.71
N PHE A 108 6.62 -8.34 10.51
CA PHE A 108 6.38 -7.80 9.17
C PHE A 108 7.65 -7.42 8.43
N LYS A 109 8.80 -7.28 9.12
CA LYS A 109 10.09 -7.10 8.46
C LYS A 109 10.47 -8.34 7.64
N ASP A 110 10.28 -9.52 8.22
CA ASP A 110 10.54 -10.79 7.54
C ASP A 110 9.47 -11.06 6.49
N VAL A 111 8.20 -10.82 6.80
CA VAL A 111 7.10 -10.97 5.83
C VAL A 111 7.33 -10.11 4.60
N TYR A 112 7.73 -8.83 4.76
CA TYR A 112 7.98 -7.94 3.62
C TYR A 112 9.15 -8.40 2.75
N ARG A 113 10.15 -9.05 3.37
CA ARG A 113 11.27 -9.66 2.66
C ARG A 113 10.80 -10.91 1.90
N GLU A 114 9.98 -11.76 2.51
CA GLU A 114 9.44 -12.97 1.90
C GLU A 114 8.47 -12.69 0.73
N VAL A 115 7.58 -11.69 0.89
CA VAL A 115 6.60 -11.33 -0.16
C VAL A 115 7.17 -10.42 -1.25
N GLY A 116 8.46 -10.10 -1.20
CA GLY A 116 9.16 -9.32 -2.23
C GLY A 116 8.86 -7.81 -2.23
N ILE A 117 8.31 -7.26 -1.14
CA ILE A 117 8.01 -5.82 -1.05
C ILE A 117 9.30 -4.97 -1.11
N LEU A 118 10.42 -5.47 -0.59
CA LEU A 118 11.72 -4.79 -0.65
C LEU A 118 12.15 -4.47 -2.09
N GLU A 119 11.94 -5.40 -3.03
CA GLU A 119 12.28 -5.19 -4.44
C GLU A 119 11.42 -4.09 -5.07
N VAL A 120 10.16 -4.00 -4.65
CA VAL A 120 9.23 -2.96 -5.08
C VAL A 120 9.67 -1.60 -4.54
N PHE A 121 10.12 -1.52 -3.29
CA PHE A 121 10.66 -0.28 -2.71
C PHE A 121 11.90 0.21 -3.45
N VAL A 122 12.83 -0.70 -3.78
CA VAL A 122 14.00 -0.36 -4.61
C VAL A 122 13.56 0.18 -5.97
N THR A 123 12.56 -0.45 -6.59
CA THR A 123 11.99 0.01 -7.87
C THR A 123 11.41 1.43 -7.75
N CYS A 124 10.68 1.72 -6.66
CA CYS A 124 10.14 3.05 -6.39
C CYS A 124 11.25 4.10 -6.20
N LEU A 125 12.33 3.77 -5.50
CA LEU A 125 13.47 4.67 -5.33
C LEU A 125 14.24 4.90 -6.63
N GLN A 126 14.45 3.86 -7.44
CA GLN A 126 15.10 3.99 -8.73
C GLN A 126 14.31 4.94 -9.65
N ARG A 127 12.98 4.86 -9.61
CA ARG A 127 12.10 5.80 -10.31
C ARG A 127 12.29 7.22 -9.81
N TYR A 128 12.28 7.43 -8.50
CA TYR A 128 12.50 8.77 -7.94
C TYR A 128 13.89 9.32 -8.29
N ALA A 129 14.93 8.48 -8.27
CA ALA A 129 16.27 8.85 -8.72
C ALA A 129 16.29 9.28 -10.20
N ASN A 130 15.50 8.65 -11.07
CA ASN A 130 15.36 9.08 -12.45
C ASN A 130 14.67 10.45 -12.56
N ILE A 131 13.65 10.74 -11.73
CA ILE A 131 13.01 12.06 -11.67
C ILE A 131 14.02 13.13 -11.25
N LEU A 132 14.86 12.84 -10.25
CA LEU A 132 15.93 13.76 -9.83
C LEU A 132 16.93 14.04 -10.95
N LYS A 133 17.35 13.02 -11.69
CA LYS A 133 18.24 13.19 -12.85
C LYS A 133 17.62 14.04 -13.95
N LEU A 134 16.31 13.89 -14.21
CA LEU A 134 15.60 14.72 -15.17
C LEU A 134 15.54 16.19 -14.72
N LYS A 135 15.39 16.44 -13.41
CA LYS A 135 15.46 17.79 -12.84
C LYS A 135 16.84 18.41 -13.03
N GLU A 136 17.90 17.66 -12.78
CA GLU A 136 19.28 18.12 -12.97
C GLU A 136 19.56 18.48 -14.44
N GLN A 137 19.16 17.59 -15.37
CA GLN A 137 19.29 17.84 -16.81
C GLN A 137 18.47 19.04 -17.29
N ALA A 138 17.28 19.27 -16.73
CA ALA A 138 16.47 20.43 -17.06
C ALA A 138 17.16 21.72 -16.60
N ALA A 139 17.75 21.72 -15.40
CA ALA A 139 18.48 22.86 -14.86
C ALA A 139 19.72 23.20 -15.69
N GLU A 140 20.47 22.20 -16.18
CA GLU A 140 21.61 22.40 -17.08
C GLU A 140 21.21 23.01 -18.43
N ASN A 141 20.00 22.71 -18.91
CA ASN A 141 19.44 23.26 -20.13
C ASN A 141 18.71 24.61 -19.93
N GLY A 142 18.77 25.18 -18.72
CA GLY A 142 18.10 26.44 -18.38
C GLY A 142 16.57 26.34 -18.26
N ASN A 143 16.02 25.13 -18.15
CA ASN A 143 14.59 24.86 -17.99
C ASN A 143 14.23 24.64 -16.52
N GLU A 144 13.08 25.15 -16.10
CA GLU A 144 12.54 24.89 -14.76
C GLU A 144 11.78 23.55 -14.74
N TYR A 145 12.24 22.61 -13.91
CA TYR A 145 11.58 21.32 -13.69
C TYR A 145 11.07 21.23 -12.25
N ILE A 146 9.75 21.25 -12.10
CA ILE A 146 9.06 21.17 -10.80
C ILE A 146 8.73 19.70 -10.53
N ILE A 147 9.33 19.13 -9.49
CA ILE A 147 8.95 17.81 -8.98
C ILE A 147 7.59 17.95 -8.29
N ARG A 148 6.70 17.01 -8.52
CA ARG A 148 5.39 16.99 -7.85
C ARG A 148 5.59 16.66 -6.38
N SER A 149 4.92 17.40 -5.49
CA SER A 149 4.93 17.14 -4.05
C SER A 149 4.58 15.67 -3.70
N ASP A 150 3.69 15.05 -4.47
CA ASP A 150 3.29 13.65 -4.30
C ASP A 150 4.44 12.67 -4.53
N ASP A 151 5.32 12.94 -5.50
CA ASP A 151 6.46 12.07 -5.82
C ASP A 151 7.53 12.16 -4.72
N GLU A 152 7.76 13.36 -4.17
CA GLU A 152 8.64 13.57 -3.02
C GLU A 152 8.09 12.89 -1.76
N GLN A 153 6.78 13.02 -1.51
CA GLN A 153 6.11 12.37 -0.39
C GLN A 153 6.19 10.85 -0.49
N LEU A 154 5.94 10.29 -1.67
CA LEU A 154 6.04 8.85 -1.90
C LEU A 154 7.48 8.35 -1.66
N ALA A 155 8.48 9.06 -2.20
CA ALA A 155 9.88 8.72 -1.99
C ALA A 155 10.28 8.78 -0.52
N THR A 156 9.82 9.80 0.21
CA THR A 156 10.04 9.95 1.65
C THR A 156 9.46 8.78 2.44
N LEU A 157 8.23 8.35 2.12
CA LEU A 157 7.60 7.20 2.76
C LEU A 157 8.35 5.90 2.48
N VAL A 158 8.81 5.69 1.24
CA VAL A 158 9.61 4.50 0.88
C VAL A 158 10.94 4.49 1.63
N MET A 159 11.65 5.61 1.68
CA MET A 159 12.91 5.73 2.45
C MET A 159 12.69 5.47 3.94
N ASN A 160 11.65 6.05 4.54
CA ASN A 160 11.32 5.81 5.95
C ASN A 160 10.98 4.33 6.22
N CYS A 161 10.26 3.67 5.31
CA CYS A 161 9.95 2.26 5.44
C CYS A 161 11.20 1.39 5.36
N LEU A 162 12.10 1.67 4.41
CA LEU A 162 13.39 0.99 4.30
C LEU A 162 14.27 1.21 5.54
N LEU A 163 14.28 2.42 6.11
CA LEU A 163 14.99 2.68 7.36
C LEU A 163 14.47 1.82 8.51
N VAL A 164 13.16 1.63 8.63
CA VAL A 164 12.57 0.75 9.66
C VAL A 164 12.92 -0.73 9.42
N LEU A 165 12.91 -1.15 8.15
CA LEU A 165 13.25 -2.52 7.74
C LEU A 165 14.72 -2.85 7.98
N LEU A 166 15.64 -1.92 7.66
CA LEU A 166 17.08 -2.11 7.77
C LEU A 166 17.64 -1.76 9.16
N GLY A 167 17.06 -0.77 9.83
CA GLY A 167 17.49 -0.28 11.15
C GLY A 167 17.23 -1.25 12.30
N GLY A 168 16.65 -2.42 12.04
CA GLY A 168 16.50 -3.51 13.02
C GLY A 168 17.57 -4.60 12.95
N ASN A 169 18.51 -4.54 11.99
CA ASN A 169 19.53 -5.57 11.79
C ASN A 169 20.76 -5.41 12.71
N THR A 170 20.75 -4.47 13.65
CA THR A 170 21.72 -4.38 14.75
C THR A 170 21.18 -5.14 15.95
N ASN A 171 21.41 -6.46 15.98
CA ASN A 171 21.45 -7.28 17.21
C ASN A 171 22.31 -8.51 16.93
#